data_AF-A0A842NDU3-F1
#
_entry.id   AF-A0A842NDU3-F1
#
_cell.length_a   1.000
_cell.length_b   1.000
_cell.length_c   1.000
_cell.angle_alpha   90.00
_cell.angle_beta   90.00
_cell.angle_gamma   90.00
#
_symmetry.space_group_name_H-M   'P 1'
#
loop_
_entity.id
_entity.type
_entity.pdbx_description
1 polymer ?
#
loop_
_entity_poly.entity_id
_entity_poly.type
_entity_poly.pdbx_seq_one_letter_code
_entity_poly.pdbx_strand_id
1 'polypeptide(L)'
;MSANVRIGYLALLLAIPLGLLKVFRPTNKIHNFTEVLIYPGIAAIFVPILGVYSVLILLILISAYDMWAVWHSEIMQKMAKFQMEEVGIFGGFLISSLTKKQREEIRKYKLQKTKTKNLKKLKKMKINLAMLGGGDVVFPIITAGVYMVAFNSIIPAIFIIVGAFLGLTYLLSVSEKKKFYPAMPFISGGIFIALAIWFLLSLI
;
A
#
# COMPACT_ATOMS: atom_id res chain seq x y z
N MET A 1 -20.71 32.26 -8.03
CA MET A 1 -20.33 30.83 -8.04
C MET A 1 -19.36 30.60 -6.89
N SER A 2 -19.80 29.92 -5.83
CA SER A 2 -19.05 29.80 -4.58
C SER A 2 -17.70 29.10 -4.79
N ALA A 3 -16.69 29.43 -3.98
CA ALA A 3 -15.34 28.90 -4.10
C ALA A 3 -15.30 27.35 -4.12
N ASN A 4 -16.19 26.70 -3.35
CA ASN A 4 -16.33 25.25 -3.29
C ASN A 4 -16.69 24.63 -4.64
N VAL A 5 -17.54 25.29 -5.42
CA VAL A 5 -17.96 24.81 -6.74
C VAL A 5 -16.77 24.86 -7.72
N ARG A 6 -15.93 25.90 -7.64
CA ARG A 6 -14.71 26.00 -8.48
C ARG A 6 -13.69 24.92 -8.14
N ILE A 7 -13.49 24.63 -6.85
CA ILE A 7 -12.60 23.56 -6.38
C ILE A 7 -13.09 22.19 -6.86
N GLY A 8 -14.41 21.96 -6.82
CA GLY A 8 -15.03 20.74 -7.33
C GLY A 8 -14.74 20.50 -8.82
N TYR A 9 -14.90 21.53 -9.66
CA TYR A 9 -14.58 21.41 -11.09
C TYR A 9 -13.09 21.17 -11.35
N LEU A 10 -12.19 21.82 -10.60
CA LEU A 10 -10.75 21.57 -10.70
C LEU A 10 -10.39 20.14 -10.30
N ALA A 11 -10.97 19.64 -9.20
CA ALA A 11 -10.78 18.26 -8.75
C ALA A 11 -11.27 17.26 -9.82
N LEU A 12 -12.42 17.52 -10.44
CA LEU A 12 -13.00 16.68 -11.49
C LEU A 12 -12.16 16.70 -12.77
N LEU A 13 -11.65 17.87 -13.14
CA LEU A 13 -10.74 18.05 -14.28
C LEU A 13 -9.38 17.35 -14.09
N LEU A 14 -8.91 17.19 -12.86
CA LEU A 14 -7.70 16.40 -12.56
C LEU A 14 -8.00 14.90 -12.41
N ALA A 15 -9.12 14.54 -11.77
CA ALA A 15 -9.47 13.16 -11.48
C ALA A 15 -9.81 12.36 -12.74
N ILE A 16 -10.54 12.94 -13.71
CA ILE A 16 -10.91 12.24 -14.95
C ILE A 16 -9.67 11.82 -15.76
N PRO A 17 -8.73 12.71 -16.11
CA PRO A 17 -7.53 12.31 -16.85
C PRO A 17 -6.68 11.29 -16.09
N LEU A 18 -6.49 11.47 -14.77
CA LEU A 18 -5.71 10.54 -13.96
C LEU A 18 -6.37 9.16 -13.87
N GLY A 19 -7.70 9.09 -13.72
CA GLY A 19 -8.47 7.86 -13.73
C GLY A 19 -8.41 7.14 -15.08
N LEU A 20 -8.58 7.88 -16.18
CA LEU A 20 -8.45 7.34 -17.53
C LEU A 20 -7.03 6.83 -17.80
N LEU A 21 -6.00 7.56 -17.38
CA LEU A 21 -4.60 7.13 -17.50
C LEU A 21 -4.33 5.84 -16.71
N LYS A 22 -4.89 5.71 -15.49
CA LYS A 22 -4.77 4.50 -14.67
C LYS A 22 -5.37 3.28 -15.38
N VAL A 23 -6.54 3.43 -16.00
CA VAL A 23 -7.27 2.34 -16.67
C VAL A 23 -6.66 1.98 -18.03
N PHE A 24 -6.38 2.97 -18.88
CA PHE A 24 -5.96 2.72 -20.27
C PHE A 24 -4.45 2.52 -20.43
N ARG A 25 -3.62 3.02 -19.50
CA ARG A 25 -2.16 2.86 -19.52
C ARG A 25 -1.59 2.51 -18.14
N PRO A 26 -1.94 1.33 -17.59
CA PRO A 26 -1.40 0.87 -16.31
C PRO A 26 0.09 0.57 -16.44
N THR A 27 0.93 1.58 -16.15
CA THR A 27 2.35 1.38 -15.90
C THR A 27 2.58 1.35 -14.40
N ASN A 28 3.57 0.59 -13.90
CA ASN A 28 3.88 0.54 -12.46
C ASN A 28 4.05 1.94 -11.83
N LYS A 29 4.56 2.91 -12.60
CA LYS A 29 4.73 4.30 -12.16
C LYS A 29 3.39 5.02 -12.03
N ILE A 30 2.53 4.94 -13.05
CA ILE A 30 1.20 5.57 -13.02
C ILE A 30 0.38 4.95 -11.89
N HIS A 31 0.44 3.62 -11.75
CA HIS A 31 -0.27 2.90 -10.69
C HIS A 31 0.14 3.40 -9.30
N ASN A 32 1.42 3.27 -8.93
CA ASN A 32 1.91 3.70 -7.62
C ASN A 32 1.67 5.20 -7.36
N PHE A 33 1.79 6.05 -8.38
CA PHE A 33 1.51 7.48 -8.24
C PHE A 33 0.03 7.75 -7.95
N THR A 34 -0.88 7.09 -8.66
CA THR A 34 -2.32 7.23 -8.41
C THR A 34 -2.72 6.67 -7.05
N GLU A 35 -2.11 5.58 -6.58
CA GLU A 35 -2.37 5.03 -5.25
C GLU A 35 -2.00 6.01 -4.13
N VAL A 36 -0.87 6.73 -4.26
CA VAL A 36 -0.49 7.79 -3.31
C VAL A 36 -1.54 8.90 -3.21
N LEU A 37 -2.29 9.18 -4.28
CA LEU A 37 -3.37 10.17 -4.27
C LEU A 37 -4.69 9.59 -3.72
N ILE A 38 -4.95 8.30 -3.94
CA ILE A 38 -6.18 7.63 -3.53
C ILE A 38 -6.19 7.41 -2.00
N TYR A 39 -5.10 6.94 -1.40
CA TYR A 39 -5.10 6.56 0.02
C TYR A 39 -5.40 7.72 0.99
N PRO A 40 -4.82 8.93 0.82
CA PRO A 40 -5.22 10.09 1.63
C PRO A 40 -6.68 10.48 1.40
N GLY A 41 -7.20 10.31 0.18
CA GLY A 41 -8.62 10.53 -0.14
C GLY A 41 -9.54 9.57 0.62
N ILE A 42 -9.18 8.28 0.67
CA ILE A 42 -9.89 7.29 1.49
C ILE A 42 -9.85 7.72 2.97
N ALA A 43 -8.67 8.07 3.48
CA ALA A 43 -8.54 8.50 4.87
C ALA A 43 -9.37 9.74 5.20
N ALA A 44 -9.41 10.74 4.32
CA ALA A 44 -10.20 11.95 4.50
C ALA A 44 -11.71 11.67 4.65
N ILE A 45 -12.21 10.60 4.03
CA ILE A 45 -13.61 10.17 4.18
C ILE A 45 -13.84 9.49 5.53
N PHE A 46 -12.93 8.60 5.96
CA PHE A 46 -13.14 7.78 7.15
C PHE A 46 -12.75 8.46 8.47
N VAL A 47 -11.75 9.33 8.47
CA VAL A 47 -11.29 10.05 9.68
C VAL A 47 -12.41 10.79 10.42
N PRO A 48 -13.30 11.57 9.78
CA PRO A 48 -14.38 12.25 10.49
C PRO A 48 -15.50 11.30 10.99
N ILE A 49 -15.56 10.07 10.46
CA ILE A 49 -16.60 9.09 10.81
C ILE A 49 -16.16 8.22 12.00
N LEU A 50 -14.85 7.99 12.15
CA LEU A 50 -14.30 7.06 13.12
C LEU A 50 -13.84 7.78 14.40
N GLY A 51 -14.21 7.22 15.55
CA GLY A 51 -13.63 7.60 16.84
C GLY A 51 -12.36 6.80 17.16
N VAL A 52 -11.64 7.23 18.20
CA VAL A 52 -10.41 6.57 18.69
C VAL A 52 -10.67 5.09 19.01
N TYR A 53 -11.70 4.78 19.78
CA TYR A 53 -12.03 3.39 20.11
C TYR A 53 -12.46 2.58 18.88
N SER A 54 -13.21 3.20 17.97
CA SER A 54 -13.65 2.53 16.73
C SER A 54 -12.47 2.14 15.85
N VAL A 55 -11.47 3.01 15.69
CA VAL A 55 -10.29 2.71 14.86
C VAL A 55 -9.39 1.65 15.51
N LEU A 56 -9.29 1.62 16.84
CA LEU A 56 -8.57 0.57 17.56
C LEU A 56 -9.22 -0.80 17.37
N ILE A 57 -10.55 -0.89 17.55
CA ILE A 57 -11.30 -2.12 17.31
C ILE A 57 -11.17 -2.56 15.84
N LEU A 58 -11.29 -1.61 14.91
CA LEU A 58 -11.14 -1.87 13.48
C LEU A 58 -9.75 -2.45 13.16
N LEU A 59 -8.68 -1.87 13.71
CA LEU A 59 -7.31 -2.39 13.54
C LEU A 59 -7.17 -3.82 14.06
N ILE A 60 -7.70 -4.11 15.24
CA ILE A 60 -7.66 -5.47 15.82
C ILE A 60 -8.41 -6.45 14.92
N LEU A 61 -9.62 -6.11 14.48
CA LEU A 61 -10.43 -6.98 13.64
C LEU A 61 -9.77 -7.26 12.29
N ILE A 62 -9.22 -6.24 11.63
CA ILE A 62 -8.59 -6.40 10.32
C ILE A 62 -7.25 -7.14 10.44
N SER A 63 -6.49 -6.86 11.50
CA SER A 63 -5.28 -7.62 11.81
C SER A 63 -5.57 -9.09 12.02
N ALA A 64 -6.61 -9.42 12.81
CA ALA A 64 -7.01 -10.82 13.05
C ALA A 64 -7.51 -11.49 11.76
N TYR A 65 -8.30 -10.77 10.96
CA TYR A 65 -8.78 -11.25 9.66
C TYR A 65 -7.63 -11.54 8.70
N ASP A 66 -6.66 -10.63 8.56
CA ASP A 66 -5.49 -10.82 7.67
C ASP A 66 -4.66 -12.04 8.10
N MET A 67 -4.40 -12.19 9.40
CA MET A 67 -3.70 -13.34 9.96
C MET A 67 -4.41 -14.66 9.64
N TRP A 68 -5.72 -14.72 9.85
CA TRP A 68 -6.53 -15.89 9.54
C TRP A 68 -6.59 -16.15 8.02
N ALA A 69 -6.77 -15.10 7.22
CA ALA A 69 -6.91 -15.21 5.78
C ALA A 69 -5.62 -15.70 5.12
N VAL A 70 -4.45 -15.24 5.58
CA VAL A 70 -3.15 -15.62 5.02
C VAL A 70 -2.72 -17.02 5.46
N TRP A 71 -2.84 -17.37 6.74
CA TRP A 71 -2.34 -18.64 7.27
C TRP A 71 -3.30 -19.81 7.13
N HIS A 72 -4.61 -19.58 7.27
CA HIS A 72 -5.58 -20.67 7.29
C HIS A 72 -6.30 -20.83 5.96
N SER A 73 -6.77 -19.74 5.36
CA SER A 73 -7.65 -19.82 4.18
C SER A 73 -6.89 -19.82 2.84
N GLU A 74 -5.68 -19.28 2.81
CA GLU A 74 -4.91 -18.93 1.61
C GLU A 74 -5.69 -18.11 0.55
N ILE A 75 -6.88 -17.58 0.90
CA ILE A 75 -7.77 -16.88 -0.02
C ILE A 75 -7.07 -15.64 -0.58
N MET A 76 -6.41 -14.87 0.29
CA MET A 76 -5.71 -13.66 -0.11
C MET A 76 -4.56 -13.95 -1.09
N GLN A 77 -3.90 -15.09 -0.94
CA GLN A 77 -2.82 -15.52 -1.83
C GLN A 77 -3.36 -15.88 -3.23
N LYS A 78 -4.49 -16.59 -3.29
CA LYS A 78 -5.18 -16.95 -4.54
C LYS A 78 -5.72 -15.71 -5.25
N MET A 79 -6.32 -14.77 -4.51
CA MET A 79 -6.80 -13.49 -5.06
C MET A 79 -5.66 -12.66 -5.64
N ALA A 80 -4.55 -12.51 -4.92
CA ALA A 80 -3.39 -11.77 -5.41
C ALA A 80 -2.84 -12.40 -6.71
N LYS A 81 -2.73 -13.73 -6.77
CA LYS A 81 -2.30 -14.44 -7.98
C LYS A 81 -3.25 -14.22 -9.16
N PHE A 82 -4.56 -14.32 -8.93
CA PHE A 82 -5.58 -14.09 -9.96
C PHE A 82 -5.58 -12.65 -10.48
N GLN A 83 -5.51 -11.66 -9.59
CA GLN A 83 -5.44 -10.24 -9.95
C GLN A 83 -4.22 -9.91 -10.83
N MET A 84 -3.09 -10.57 -10.58
CA MET A 84 -1.88 -10.38 -11.37
C MET A 84 -1.89 -11.12 -12.71
N GLU A 85 -2.27 -12.40 -12.70
CA GLU A 85 -2.13 -13.27 -13.88
C GLU A 85 -3.27 -13.06 -14.87
N GLU A 86 -4.50 -12.83 -14.40
CA GLU A 86 -5.70 -12.78 -15.23
C GLU A 86 -6.19 -11.34 -15.45
N VAL A 87 -6.18 -10.50 -14.41
CA VAL A 87 -6.80 -9.16 -14.46
C VAL A 87 -5.80 -8.06 -14.81
N GLY A 88 -4.52 -8.23 -14.48
CA GLY A 88 -3.48 -7.22 -14.68
C GLY A 88 -3.67 -5.95 -13.84
N ILE A 89 -4.54 -5.99 -12.83
CA ILE A 89 -4.88 -4.88 -11.94
C ILE A 89 -4.77 -5.39 -10.51
N PHE A 90 -3.80 -4.87 -9.75
CA PHE A 90 -3.62 -5.16 -8.33
C PHE A 90 -3.92 -3.91 -7.53
N GLY A 91 -4.66 -4.04 -6.43
CA GLY A 91 -4.91 -2.93 -5.50
C GLY A 91 -3.79 -2.83 -4.47
N GLY A 92 -2.74 -2.06 -4.74
CA GLY A 92 -1.63 -1.91 -3.80
C GLY A 92 -0.34 -1.40 -4.43
N PHE A 93 0.73 -1.24 -3.65
CA PHE A 93 2.00 -0.84 -4.23
C PHE A 93 2.70 -2.03 -4.89
N LEU A 94 3.03 -1.86 -6.17
CA LEU A 94 3.82 -2.81 -6.93
C LEU A 94 5.29 -2.39 -6.90
N ILE A 95 6.11 -3.12 -6.16
CA ILE A 95 7.55 -2.94 -6.15
C ILE A 95 8.16 -4.06 -7.02
N SER A 96 8.47 -3.72 -8.26
CA SER A 96 9.21 -4.62 -9.14
C SER A 96 10.66 -4.72 -8.67
N SER A 97 10.97 -5.74 -7.87
CA SER A 97 12.34 -6.03 -7.48
C SER A 97 13.04 -6.76 -8.62
N LEU A 98 13.54 -5.98 -9.58
CA LEU A 98 14.48 -6.50 -10.57
C LEU A 98 15.83 -6.70 -9.87
N THR A 99 16.23 -7.96 -9.70
CA THR A 99 17.56 -8.32 -9.19
C THR A 99 18.64 -7.70 -10.10
N LYS A 100 19.79 -7.26 -9.56
CA LYS A 100 20.90 -6.67 -10.36
C LYS A 100 21.26 -7.51 -11.60
N LYS A 101 21.29 -8.85 -11.46
CA LYS A 101 21.47 -9.81 -12.57
C LYS A 101 20.37 -9.73 -13.64
N GLN A 102 19.10 -9.60 -13.25
CA GLN A 102 17.97 -9.45 -14.18
C GLN A 102 18.00 -8.09 -14.90
N ARG A 103 18.45 -7.02 -14.22
CA ARG A 103 18.68 -5.71 -14.86
C ARG A 103 19.79 -5.78 -15.91
N GLU A 104 20.87 -6.53 -15.63
CA GLU A 104 21.95 -6.75 -16.58
C GLU A 104 21.54 -7.63 -17.76
N GLU A 105 20.74 -8.69 -17.54
CA GLU A 105 20.18 -9.50 -18.62
C GLU A 105 19.24 -8.68 -19.52
N ILE A 106 18.37 -7.84 -18.96
CA ILE A 106 17.52 -6.92 -19.72
C ILE A 106 18.36 -5.90 -20.51
N ARG A 107 19.47 -5.41 -19.93
CA ARG A 107 20.39 -4.46 -20.59
C ARG A 107 21.14 -5.13 -21.75
N LYS A 108 21.63 -6.36 -21.56
CA LYS A 108 22.26 -7.18 -22.61
C LYS A 108 21.26 -7.52 -23.73
N TYR A 109 20.01 -7.83 -23.41
CA TYR A 109 18.95 -8.07 -24.39
C TYR A 109 18.53 -6.80 -25.15
N LYS A 110 18.45 -5.64 -24.49
CA LYS A 110 18.20 -4.36 -25.17
C LYS A 110 19.32 -3.99 -26.15
N LEU A 111 20.57 -4.31 -25.81
CA LEU A 111 21.73 -4.16 -26.70
C LEU A 111 21.74 -5.18 -27.86
N GLN A 112 21.21 -6.39 -27.67
CA GLN A 112 21.04 -7.40 -28.73
C GLN A 112 19.83 -7.14 -29.65
N LYS A 113 18.94 -6.22 -29.28
CA LYS A 113 17.72 -5.87 -30.02
C LYS A 113 18.00 -5.31 -31.43
N THR A 114 19.25 -4.94 -31.73
CA THR A 114 19.69 -4.50 -33.05
C THR A 114 19.90 -5.63 -34.04
N LYS A 115 19.89 -6.93 -33.65
CA LYS A 115 20.28 -8.01 -34.57
C LYS A 115 19.36 -9.22 -34.76
N THR A 116 18.40 -9.59 -33.90
CA THR A 116 17.60 -10.81 -34.23
C THR A 116 16.22 -10.95 -33.60
N LYS A 117 15.32 -11.51 -34.42
CA LYS A 117 13.87 -11.64 -34.34
C LYS A 117 13.38 -12.76 -33.40
N ASN A 118 13.94 -12.90 -32.19
CA ASN A 118 13.52 -13.96 -31.24
C ASN A 118 12.84 -13.38 -29.97
N LEU A 119 11.58 -12.98 -30.12
CA LEU A 119 10.70 -12.45 -29.07
C LEU A 119 10.24 -13.48 -28.02
N LYS A 120 10.37 -14.79 -28.29
CA LYS A 120 9.77 -15.85 -27.46
C LYS A 120 10.48 -16.09 -26.11
N LYS A 121 11.76 -15.74 -25.96
CA LYS A 121 12.54 -15.99 -24.73
C LYS A 121 12.30 -14.96 -23.61
N LEU A 122 11.77 -13.77 -23.92
CA LEU A 122 11.45 -12.72 -22.94
C LEU A 122 10.25 -13.08 -22.04
N LYS A 123 9.29 -13.88 -22.54
CA LYS A 123 8.07 -14.25 -21.80
C LYS A 123 8.29 -15.09 -20.54
N LYS A 124 9.47 -15.68 -20.35
CA LYS A 124 9.77 -16.61 -19.24
C LYS A 124 10.57 -16.02 -18.08
N MET A 125 10.90 -14.72 -18.11
CA MET A 125 11.55 -14.10 -16.95
C MET A 125 10.50 -13.85 -15.86
N LYS A 126 10.45 -14.72 -14.84
CA LYS A 126 9.70 -14.49 -13.60
C LYS A 126 10.30 -13.28 -12.88
N ILE A 127 9.64 -12.13 -13.00
CA ILE A 127 9.96 -10.94 -12.21
C ILE A 127 9.41 -11.18 -10.81
N ASN A 128 10.27 -11.10 -9.79
CA ASN A 128 9.82 -11.14 -8.41
C ASN A 128 9.18 -9.77 -8.10
N LEU A 129 7.85 -9.74 -8.09
CA LEU A 129 7.07 -8.58 -7.71
C LEU A 129 6.80 -8.69 -6.20
N ALA A 130 7.33 -7.75 -5.43
CA ALA A 130 6.90 -7.57 -4.05
C ALA A 130 5.64 -6.69 -4.09
N MET A 131 4.60 -7.14 -3.39
CA MET A 131 3.31 -6.49 -3.35
C MET A 131 3.01 -6.08 -1.92
N LEU A 132 2.58 -4.84 -1.76
CA LEU A 132 2.06 -4.32 -0.52
C LEU A 132 0.59 -4.01 -0.72
N GLY A 133 -0.29 -4.49 0.15
CA GLY A 133 -1.72 -4.25 0.02
C GLY A 133 -2.05 -2.76 0.19
N GLY A 134 -3.07 -2.27 -0.51
CA GLY A 134 -3.53 -0.89 -0.30
C GLY A 134 -4.06 -0.66 1.12
N GLY A 135 -4.69 -1.68 1.72
CA GLY A 135 -5.16 -1.65 3.11
C GLY A 135 -4.03 -1.38 4.11
N ASP A 136 -2.90 -2.06 3.95
CA ASP A 136 -1.71 -1.93 4.81
C ASP A 136 -1.20 -0.48 4.93
N VAL A 137 -1.47 0.35 3.92
CA VAL A 137 -1.09 1.77 3.90
C VAL A 137 -2.24 2.66 4.37
N VAL A 138 -3.48 2.34 4.00
CA VAL A 138 -4.66 3.15 4.35
C VAL A 138 -4.96 3.11 5.85
N PHE A 139 -4.87 1.95 6.52
CA PHE A 139 -5.24 1.86 7.93
C PHE A 139 -4.33 2.66 8.88
N PRO A 140 -3.00 2.68 8.71
CA PRO A 140 -2.13 3.59 9.47
C PRO A 140 -2.48 5.06 9.24
N ILE A 141 -2.79 5.47 8.00
CA ILE A 141 -3.15 6.86 7.67
C ILE A 141 -4.48 7.24 8.32
N ILE A 142 -5.50 6.37 8.26
CA ILE A 142 -6.78 6.58 8.94
C ILE A 142 -6.55 6.74 10.44
N THR A 143 -5.79 5.81 11.05
CA THR A 143 -5.53 5.84 12.50
C THR A 143 -4.79 7.10 12.91
N ALA A 144 -3.75 7.49 12.17
CA ALA A 144 -3.02 8.73 12.39
C ALA A 144 -3.94 9.95 12.28
N GLY A 145 -4.82 10.01 11.28
CA GLY A 145 -5.79 11.08 11.11
C GLY A 145 -6.82 11.15 12.23
N VAL A 146 -7.36 10.01 12.68
CA VAL A 146 -8.32 9.94 13.80
C VAL A 146 -7.67 10.47 15.08
N TYR A 147 -6.44 10.05 15.39
CA TYR A 147 -5.72 10.54 16.57
C TYR A 147 -5.31 12.01 16.45
N MET A 148 -4.95 12.46 15.25
CA MET A 148 -4.64 13.87 15.01
C MET A 148 -5.85 14.77 15.32
N VAL A 149 -7.04 14.36 14.85
CA VAL A 149 -8.28 15.10 15.09
C VAL A 149 -8.73 14.99 16.55
N ALA A 150 -8.68 13.79 17.14
CA ALA A 150 -9.15 13.55 18.51
C ALA A 150 -8.33 14.28 19.58
N PHE A 151 -7.01 14.37 19.40
CA PHE A 151 -6.10 15.03 20.36
C PHE A 151 -5.65 16.41 19.90
N ASN A 152 -6.15 16.90 18.77
CA ASN A 152 -5.77 18.17 18.13
C ASN A 152 -4.24 18.37 18.05
N SER A 153 -3.49 17.29 17.79
CA SER A 153 -2.04 17.27 17.84
C SER A 153 -1.47 16.35 16.77
N ILE A 154 -0.40 16.79 16.11
CA ILE A 154 0.29 15.99 15.09
C ILE A 154 1.23 14.94 15.70
N ILE A 155 1.56 15.08 16.99
CA ILE A 155 2.49 14.21 17.70
C ILE A 155 2.03 12.75 17.69
N PRO A 156 0.80 12.38 18.15
CA PRO A 156 0.35 11.00 18.09
C PRO A 156 0.33 10.43 16.67
N ALA A 157 -0.02 11.26 15.68
CA ALA A 157 -0.02 10.85 14.27
C ALA A 157 1.38 10.46 13.79
N ILE A 158 2.41 11.22 14.17
CA ILE A 158 3.81 10.89 13.85
C ILE A 158 4.21 9.56 14.50
N PHE A 159 3.90 9.37 15.78
CA PHE A 159 4.17 8.10 16.47
C PHE A 159 3.50 6.92 15.76
N ILE A 160 2.22 7.04 15.39
CA ILE A 160 1.49 6.00 14.66
C ILE A 160 2.16 5.67 13.32
N ILE A 161 2.51 6.68 12.52
CA ILE A 161 3.13 6.47 11.20
C ILE A 161 4.52 5.84 11.35
N VAL A 162 5.33 6.28 12.31
CA VAL A 162 6.64 5.70 12.58
C VAL A 162 6.51 4.26 13.10
N GLY A 163 5.56 3.99 14.00
CA GLY A 163 5.28 2.65 14.52
C GLY A 163 4.86 1.69 13.41
N ALA A 164 3.93 2.11 12.55
CA ALA A 164 3.50 1.34 11.38
C ALA A 164 4.66 1.07 10.42
N PHE A 165 5.49 2.09 10.15
CA PHE A 165 6.66 1.95 9.29
C PHE A 165 7.69 0.96 9.84
N LEU A 166 7.98 1.02 11.15
CA LEU A 166 8.88 0.08 11.81
C LEU A 166 8.34 -1.35 11.79
N GLY A 167 7.03 -1.52 12.05
CA GLY A 167 6.36 -2.81 11.98
C GLY A 167 6.45 -3.43 10.58
N LEU A 168 6.18 -2.63 9.54
CA LEU A 168 6.31 -3.08 8.15
C LEU A 168 7.78 -3.37 7.77
N THR A 169 8.72 -2.53 8.20
CA THR A 169 10.15 -2.72 7.91
C THR A 169 10.68 -3.99 8.57
N TYR A 170 10.27 -4.27 9.81
CA TYR A 170 10.58 -5.50 10.51
C TYR A 170 10.06 -6.72 9.73
N LEU A 171 8.79 -6.69 9.33
CA LEU A 171 8.20 -7.75 8.50
C LEU A 171 9.01 -7.96 7.22
N LEU A 172 9.29 -6.91 6.46
CA LEU A 172 10.02 -7.01 5.19
C LEU A 172 11.45 -7.53 5.38
N SER A 173 12.06 -7.29 6.53
CA SER A 173 13.42 -7.76 6.84
C SER A 173 13.45 -9.24 7.25
N VAL A 174 12.43 -9.71 7.96
CA VAL A 174 12.30 -11.11 8.39
C VAL A 174 11.65 -12.00 7.32
N SER A 175 10.87 -11.41 6.41
CA SER A 175 10.12 -12.13 5.38
C SER A 175 11.03 -12.88 4.42
N GLU A 176 10.77 -14.17 4.26
CA GLU A 176 11.44 -14.97 3.24
C GLU A 176 10.89 -14.69 1.85
N LYS A 177 11.76 -14.74 0.84
CA LYS A 177 11.36 -14.58 -0.56
C LYS A 177 10.42 -15.71 -0.97
N LYS A 178 9.30 -15.35 -1.62
CA LYS A 178 8.26 -16.25 -2.18
C LYS A 178 7.24 -16.81 -1.18
N LYS A 179 7.22 -16.33 0.07
CA LYS A 179 6.15 -16.63 1.02
C LYS A 179 5.26 -15.39 1.23
N PHE A 180 3.96 -15.63 1.38
CA PHE A 180 3.00 -14.59 1.75
C PHE A 180 2.93 -14.49 3.27
N TYR A 181 2.99 -13.28 3.79
CA TYR A 181 2.89 -12.99 5.22
C TYR A 181 1.76 -11.98 5.45
N PRO A 182 0.97 -12.13 6.54
CA PRO A 182 -0.04 -11.14 6.89
C PRO A 182 0.69 -9.87 7.37
N ALA A 183 0.43 -8.74 6.72
CA ALA A 183 1.12 -7.49 7.00
C ALA A 183 0.47 -6.71 8.15
N MET A 184 -0.85 -6.73 8.22
CA MET A 184 -1.62 -5.96 9.18
C MET A 184 -1.30 -6.28 10.65
N PRO A 185 -1.00 -7.54 11.06
CA PRO A 185 -0.56 -7.83 12.43
C PRO A 185 0.71 -7.11 12.86
N PHE A 186 1.72 -7.04 11.98
CA PHE A 186 2.98 -6.37 12.28
C PHE A 186 2.81 -4.86 12.30
N ILE A 187 2.01 -4.33 11.38
CA ILE A 187 1.69 -2.90 11.30
C ILE A 187 0.89 -2.47 12.53
N SER A 188 -0.19 -3.18 12.86
CA SER A 188 -1.05 -2.87 14.01
C SER A 188 -0.29 -3.02 15.32
N GLY A 189 0.55 -4.06 15.47
CA GLY A 189 1.45 -4.21 16.61
C GLY A 189 2.41 -3.03 16.76
N GLY A 190 3.04 -2.59 15.67
CA GLY A 190 3.89 -1.40 15.65
C GLY A 190 3.14 -0.11 16.04
N ILE A 191 1.90 0.05 15.56
CA ILE A 191 1.02 1.17 15.93
C ILE A 191 0.70 1.13 17.43
N PHE A 192 0.31 -0.01 17.99
CA PHE A 192 -0.04 -0.13 19.41
C PHE A 192 1.18 0.15 20.31
N ILE A 193 2.35 -0.34 19.95
CA ILE A 193 3.60 -0.05 20.68
C ILE A 193 3.89 1.46 20.63
N ALA A 194 3.80 2.08 19.46
CA ALA A 194 4.05 3.52 19.34
C ALA A 194 3.03 4.37 20.10
N LEU A 195 1.76 3.97 20.10
CA LEU A 195 0.72 4.61 20.91
C LEU A 195 0.97 4.46 22.40
N ALA A 196 1.42 3.29 22.87
CA ALA A 196 1.77 3.09 24.27
C ALA A 196 2.95 3.98 24.70
N ILE A 197 3.98 4.10 23.85
CA ILE A 197 5.12 4.99 24.08
C ILE A 197 4.67 6.45 24.12
N TRP A 198 3.87 6.89 23.13
CA TRP A 198 3.34 8.25 23.10
C TRP A 198 2.50 8.55 24.35
N PHE A 199 1.63 7.62 24.76
CA PHE A 199 0.80 7.78 25.94
C PHE A 199 1.65 7.92 27.21
N LEU A 200 2.68 7.08 27.39
CA LEU A 200 3.63 7.20 28.50
C LEU A 200 4.37 8.53 28.51
N LEU A 201 4.85 8.99 27.34
CA LEU A 201 5.53 10.28 27.22
C LEU A 201 4.59 11.46 27.47
N SER A 202 3.30 11.33 27.16
CA SER A 202 2.31 12.39 27.42
C SER A 202 1.89 12.50 28.89
N LEU A 203 2.22 11.49 29.70
CA LEU A 203 1.90 11.43 31.14
C LEU A 203 2.98 12.10 32.01
N ILE A 204 4.18 12.30 31.45
CA ILE A 204 5.36 12.91 32.10
C ILE A 204 5.37 14.40 31.76
#